data_AF-A0A0K9P705-F1
#
_entry.id   AF-A0A0K9P705-F1
#
_cell.length_a   1.000
_cell.length_b   1.000
_cell.length_c   1.000
_cell.angle_alpha   90.00
_cell.angle_beta   90.00
_cell.angle_gamma   90.00
#
_symmetry.space_group_name_H-M   'P 1'
#
loop_
_entity.id
_entity.type
_entity.pdbx_description
1 polymer ?
#
loop_
_entity_poly.entity_id
_entity_poly.type
_entity_poly.pdbx_seq_one_letter_code
_entity_poly.pdbx_strand_id
1 'polypeptide(L)'
;MITCSTENLVVCLEASGQNFSGRLSGRIGDLKNIQQILLQNNNITGRIPAELGYLPNLQTLDLSGNGFYGKLPSSLDELTSLRYLDMSFNNLTGPVPHFPGKTFNVMGSLST
;
A
#
# COMPACT_ATOMS: atom_id res chain seq x y z
N MET A 1 -1.90 15.58 -1.40
CA MET A 1 -3.16 16.05 -0.81
C MET A 1 -3.59 15.09 0.29
N ILE A 2 -4.01 15.64 1.43
CA ILE A 2 -4.64 14.87 2.52
C ILE A 2 -6.11 15.25 2.54
N THR A 3 -7.00 14.26 2.54
CA THR A 3 -8.45 14.48 2.63
C THR A 3 -8.97 13.95 3.96
N CYS A 4 -9.85 14.73 4.59
CA CYS A 4 -10.52 14.36 5.84
C CYS A 4 -12.02 14.14 5.63
N SER A 5 -12.63 13.30 6.46
CA SER A 5 -14.08 13.14 6.55
C SER A 5 -14.75 14.35 7.22
N THR A 6 -16.08 14.35 7.26
CA THR A 6 -16.89 15.33 8.02
C THR A 6 -16.62 15.32 9.53
N GLU A 7 -15.99 14.27 10.04
CA GLU A 7 -15.59 14.12 11.45
C GLU A 7 -14.10 14.50 11.67
N ASN A 8 -13.46 15.13 10.68
CA ASN A 8 -12.03 15.51 10.69
C ASN A 8 -11.06 14.31 10.78
N LEU A 9 -11.50 13.11 10.40
CA LEU A 9 -10.65 11.92 10.35
C LEU A 9 -9.94 11.84 9.00
N VAL A 10 -8.65 11.54 8.99
CA VAL A 10 -7.88 11.37 7.75
C VAL A 10 -8.35 10.10 7.02
N VAL A 11 -8.85 10.25 5.78
CA VAL A 11 -9.41 9.17 4.98
C VAL A 11 -8.66 8.91 3.67
N CYS A 12 -7.95 9.91 3.14
CA CYS A 12 -7.15 9.74 1.92
C CYS A 12 -5.79 10.43 2.05
N LEU A 13 -4.75 9.71 1.66
CA LEU A 13 -3.39 10.20 1.44
C LEU A 13 -3.07 10.04 -0.05
N GLU A 14 -3.02 11.16 -0.77
CA GLU A 14 -2.71 11.20 -2.20
C GLU A 14 -1.40 11.97 -2.41
N ALA A 15 -0.42 11.33 -3.01
CA ALA A 15 0.91 11.89 -3.23
C ALA A 15 1.57 11.32 -4.51
N SER A 16 0.77 10.91 -5.49
CA SER A 16 1.22 10.38 -6.77
C SER A 16 2.06 11.38 -7.57
N GLY A 17 3.18 10.92 -8.14
CA GLY A 17 3.99 11.72 -9.07
C GLY A 17 4.71 12.92 -8.44
N GLN A 18 5.01 12.89 -7.14
CA GLN A 18 5.57 14.03 -6.41
C GLN A 18 7.09 13.95 -6.19
N ASN A 19 7.79 13.01 -6.83
CA ASN A 19 9.22 12.74 -6.62
C ASN A 19 9.61 12.46 -5.15
N PHE A 20 8.68 11.98 -4.33
CA PHE A 20 8.99 11.65 -2.94
C PHE A 20 10.03 10.53 -2.88
N SER A 21 10.98 10.67 -1.96
CA SER A 21 12.04 9.69 -1.72
C SER A 21 12.13 9.36 -0.24
N GLY A 22 12.94 8.36 0.10
CA GLY A 22 13.06 7.84 1.46
C GLY A 22 12.30 6.53 1.62
N ARG A 23 11.69 6.33 2.80
CA ARG A 23 11.03 5.07 3.18
C ARG A 23 9.65 5.32 3.76
N LEU A 24 8.73 4.39 3.51
CA LEU A 24 7.44 4.39 4.19
C LEU A 24 7.63 3.96 5.65
N SER A 25 7.23 4.80 6.59
CA SER A 25 7.31 4.54 8.02
C SER A 25 6.18 3.62 8.49
N GLY A 26 6.44 2.74 9.47
CA GLY A 26 5.42 1.93 10.13
C GLY A 26 4.32 2.75 10.82
N ARG A 27 4.57 4.04 11.08
CA ARG A 27 3.55 5.00 11.58
C ARG A 27 2.36 5.17 10.63
N ILE A 28 2.47 4.73 9.37
CA ILE A 28 1.31 4.68 8.47
C ILE A 28 0.17 3.87 9.09
N GLY A 29 0.48 2.87 9.93
CA GLY A 29 -0.48 2.07 10.67
C GLY A 29 -1.29 2.82 11.73
N ASP A 30 -0.90 4.05 12.10
CA ASP A 30 -1.63 4.88 13.07
C ASP A 30 -2.90 5.51 12.46
N LEU A 31 -2.99 5.55 11.12
CA LEU A 31 -4.11 6.16 10.39
C LEU A 31 -5.32 5.22 10.32
N LYS A 32 -5.94 4.89 11.45
CA LYS A 32 -7.00 3.86 11.54
C LYS A 32 -8.24 4.10 10.70
N ASN A 33 -8.48 5.35 10.28
CA ASN A 33 -9.61 5.74 9.43
C ASN A 33 -9.26 5.88 7.94
N ILE A 34 -8.00 5.63 7.56
CA ILE A 34 -7.56 5.76 6.18
C ILE A 34 -8.29 4.73 5.31
N GLN A 35 -8.77 5.20 4.15
CA GLN A 35 -9.48 4.40 3.16
C GLN A 35 -8.67 4.29 1.87
N GLN A 36 -7.86 5.31 1.57
CA GLN A 36 -7.07 5.36 0.33
C GLN A 36 -5.65 5.82 0.62
N ILE A 37 -4.69 5.06 0.10
CA ILE A 37 -3.26 5.41 0.08
C ILE A 37 -2.82 5.32 -1.37
N LEU A 38 -2.50 6.46 -1.97
CA LEU A 38 -2.11 6.62 -3.36
C LEU A 38 -0.73 7.28 -3.41
N LEU A 39 0.31 6.46 -3.59
CA LEU A 39 1.73 6.86 -3.54
C LEU A 39 2.48 6.50 -4.83
N GLN A 40 1.76 6.18 -5.90
CA GLN A 40 2.33 5.67 -7.12
C GLN A 40 3.23 6.68 -7.85
N ASN A 41 4.14 6.18 -8.67
CA ASN A 41 5.07 7.00 -9.47
C ASN A 41 5.90 7.96 -8.62
N ASN A 42 6.57 7.44 -7.60
CA ASN A 42 7.52 8.19 -6.77
C ASN A 42 8.86 7.44 -6.69
N ASN A 43 9.81 7.97 -5.92
CA ASN A 43 11.13 7.38 -5.68
C ASN A 43 11.22 6.76 -4.28
N ILE A 44 10.10 6.25 -3.73
CA ILE A 44 10.07 5.67 -2.38
C ILE A 44 10.74 4.30 -2.43
N THR A 45 11.62 4.03 -1.46
CA THR A 45 12.40 2.79 -1.38
C THR A 45 12.19 2.10 -0.04
N GLY A 46 12.79 0.93 0.16
CA GLY A 46 12.70 0.19 1.40
C GLY A 46 11.70 -0.97 1.32
N ARG A 47 11.49 -1.64 2.44
CA ARG A 47 10.47 -2.68 2.57
C ARG A 47 9.12 -2.05 2.87
N ILE A 48 8.05 -2.73 2.46
CA ILE A 48 6.69 -2.35 2.87
C ILE A 48 6.54 -2.65 4.36
N PRO A 49 6.15 -1.68 5.20
CA PRO A 49 5.94 -1.89 6.63
C PRO A 49 4.77 -2.84 6.88
N ALA A 50 4.92 -3.75 7.84
CA ALA A 50 3.87 -4.72 8.18
C ALA A 50 2.63 -4.04 8.78
N GLU A 51 2.81 -2.86 9.38
CA GLU A 51 1.76 -2.04 9.97
C GLU A 51 0.70 -1.58 8.96
N LEU A 52 1.04 -1.59 7.66
CA LEU A 52 0.07 -1.31 6.60
C LEU A 52 -1.07 -2.34 6.62
N GLY A 53 -0.79 -3.59 6.96
CA GLY A 53 -1.78 -4.65 7.11
C GLY A 53 -2.78 -4.43 8.26
N TYR A 54 -2.52 -3.49 9.18
CA TYR A 54 -3.37 -3.21 10.34
C TYR A 54 -4.24 -1.96 10.17
N LEU A 55 -4.62 -1.67 8.91
CA LEU A 55 -5.49 -0.58 8.52
C LEU A 55 -6.88 -1.13 8.16
N PRO A 56 -7.82 -1.17 9.13
CA PRO A 56 -9.08 -1.92 9.00
C PRO A 56 -10.01 -1.37 7.91
N ASN A 57 -9.88 -0.08 7.59
CA ASN A 57 -10.75 0.63 6.67
C ASN A 57 -10.11 0.84 5.28
N LEU A 58 -8.89 0.35 5.04
CA LEU A 58 -8.18 0.57 3.78
C LEU A 58 -8.88 -0.17 2.63
N GLN A 59 -9.27 0.58 1.61
CA GLN A 59 -9.99 0.11 0.42
C GLN A 59 -9.12 0.16 -0.83
N THR A 60 -8.26 1.17 -0.94
CA THR A 60 -7.40 1.38 -2.11
C THR A 60 -5.96 1.57 -1.66
N LEU A 61 -5.07 0.72 -2.17
CA LEU A 61 -3.64 0.85 -2.00
C LEU A 61 -2.94 0.83 -3.35
N ASP A 62 -2.33 1.94 -3.73
CA ASP A 62 -1.49 2.04 -4.91
C ASP A 62 -0.08 2.49 -4.52
N LEU A 63 0.86 1.55 -4.64
CA LEU A 63 2.29 1.75 -4.39
C LEU A 63 3.10 1.57 -5.68
N SER A 64 2.43 1.49 -6.84
CA SER A 64 3.06 1.15 -8.11
C SER A 64 4.10 2.18 -8.56
N GLY A 65 5.08 1.77 -9.37
CA GLY A 65 6.08 2.69 -9.91
C GLY A 65 6.95 3.35 -8.83
N ASN A 66 7.46 2.54 -7.90
CA ASN A 66 8.36 2.96 -6.83
C ASN A 66 9.59 2.02 -6.78
N GLY A 67 10.44 2.20 -5.77
CA GLY A 67 11.61 1.36 -5.49
C GLY A 67 11.44 0.43 -4.28
N PHE A 68 10.21 0.00 -3.95
CA PHE A 68 9.99 -0.93 -2.85
C PHE A 68 10.65 -2.28 -3.14
N TYR A 69 11.22 -2.93 -2.12
CA TYR A 69 11.92 -4.21 -2.28
C TYR A 69 11.69 -5.20 -1.14
N GLY A 70 12.07 -6.45 -1.39
CA GLY A 70 11.92 -7.55 -0.43
C GLY A 70 10.55 -8.22 -0.49
N LYS A 71 10.22 -8.99 0.55
CA LYS A 71 8.96 -9.74 0.61
C LYS A 71 7.80 -8.86 1.03
N LEU A 72 6.62 -9.19 0.51
CA LEU A 72 5.36 -8.66 1.01
C LEU A 72 5.12 -9.14 2.45
N PRO A 73 4.73 -8.24 3.37
CA PRO A 73 4.41 -8.65 4.74
C PRO A 73 3.12 -9.48 4.74
N SER A 74 3.12 -10.58 5.49
CA SER A 74 1.94 -11.47 5.60
C SER A 74 0.73 -10.78 6.24
N SER A 75 0.94 -9.68 6.97
CA SER A 75 -0.16 -8.87 7.51
C SER A 75 -1.05 -8.24 6.44
N LEU A 76 -0.64 -8.19 5.17
CA LEU A 76 -1.53 -7.72 4.09
C LEU A 76 -2.77 -8.61 3.92
N ASP A 77 -2.71 -9.88 4.36
CA ASP A 77 -3.87 -10.79 4.35
C ASP A 77 -4.98 -10.31 5.32
N GLU A 78 -4.63 -9.48 6.31
CA GLU A 78 -5.57 -8.90 7.28
C GLU A 78 -6.38 -7.72 6.72
N LEU A 79 -6.07 -7.25 5.50
CA LEU A 79 -6.77 -6.14 4.85
C LEU A 79 -8.13 -6.57 4.27
N THR A 80 -9.06 -6.86 5.18
CA THR A 80 -10.41 -7.34 4.86
C THR A 80 -11.22 -6.35 4.02
N SER A 81 -11.05 -5.04 4.21
CA SER A 81 -11.74 -3.98 3.46
C SER A 81 -11.14 -3.66 2.08
N LEU A 82 -9.95 -4.18 1.75
CA LEU A 82 -9.23 -3.82 0.52
C LEU A 82 -10.03 -4.21 -0.73
N ARG A 83 -10.10 -3.34 -1.72
CA ARG A 83 -10.81 -3.57 -2.99
C ARG A 83 -9.90 -3.40 -4.19
N TYR A 84 -8.88 -2.55 -4.06
CA TYR A 84 -7.88 -2.31 -5.07
C TYR A 84 -6.48 -2.37 -4.46
N LEU A 85 -5.61 -3.10 -5.13
CA LEU A 85 -4.20 -3.23 -4.79
C LEU A 85 -3.38 -3.18 -6.08
N ASP A 86 -2.50 -2.19 -6.17
CA ASP A 86 -1.44 -2.17 -7.17
C ASP A 86 -0.08 -1.96 -6.49
N MET A 87 0.81 -2.92 -6.70
CA MET A 87 2.21 -2.87 -6.25
C MET A 87 3.19 -3.13 -7.41
N SER A 88 2.70 -3.08 -8.65
CA SER A 88 3.48 -3.31 -9.86
C SER A 88 4.61 -2.28 -10.03
N PHE A 89 5.57 -2.57 -10.90
CA PHE A 89 6.73 -1.69 -11.14
C PHE A 89 7.48 -1.33 -9.84
N ASN A 90 7.78 -2.34 -9.04
CA ASN A 90 8.65 -2.30 -7.86
C ASN A 90 9.64 -3.49 -7.90
N ASN A 91 10.57 -3.55 -6.95
CA ASN A 91 11.58 -4.62 -6.81
C ASN A 91 11.17 -5.66 -5.74
N LEU A 92 9.88 -5.96 -5.65
CA LEU A 92 9.31 -6.90 -4.68
C LEU A 92 9.63 -8.35 -5.07
N THR A 93 9.73 -9.24 -4.07
CA THR A 93 10.10 -10.65 -4.24
C THR A 93 9.27 -11.55 -3.33
N GLY A 94 9.30 -12.86 -3.56
CA GLY A 94 8.57 -13.83 -2.74
C GLY A 94 7.11 -14.00 -3.16
N PRO A 95 6.34 -14.81 -2.40
CA PRO A 95 4.97 -15.14 -2.78
C PRO A 95 4.05 -13.94 -2.64
N VAL A 96 3.08 -13.85 -3.53
CA VAL A 96 1.94 -12.93 -3.38
C VAL A 96 1.08 -13.46 -2.21
N PRO A 97 0.78 -12.63 -1.19
CA PRO A 97 -0.11 -13.00 -0.09
C PRO A 97 -1.48 -13.46 -0.61
N HIS A 98 -2.13 -14.36 0.13
CA HIS A 98 -3.41 -14.90 -0.32
C HIS A 98 -4.52 -13.94 0.06
N PHE A 99 -5.10 -13.31 -0.96
CA PHE A 99 -6.21 -12.40 -0.77
C PHE A 99 -7.54 -13.08 -1.10
N PRO A 100 -8.29 -13.60 -0.11
CA PRO A 100 -9.52 -14.32 -0.38
C PRO A 100 -10.56 -13.41 -1.06
N GLY A 101 -11.06 -13.85 -2.22
CA GLY A 101 -12.17 -13.21 -2.94
C GLY A 101 -11.83 -11.92 -3.70
N LYS A 102 -10.55 -11.67 -4.03
CA LYS A 102 -10.10 -10.42 -4.66
C LYS A 102 -9.13 -10.67 -5.82
N THR A 103 -9.25 -9.90 -6.89
CA THR A 103 -8.30 -9.85 -8.01
C THR A 103 -7.38 -8.65 -7.82
N PHE A 104 -6.07 -8.88 -7.75
CA PHE A 104 -5.10 -7.84 -7.48
C PHE A 104 -3.94 -7.86 -8.47
N ASN A 105 -3.45 -6.67 -8.82
CA ASN A 105 -2.31 -6.51 -9.70
C ASN A 105 -1.04 -6.40 -8.86
N VAL A 106 -0.38 -7.52 -8.62
CA VAL A 106 0.87 -7.57 -7.83
C VAL A 106 2.09 -7.77 -8.74
N MET A 107 1.96 -7.52 -10.04
CA MET A 107 2.94 -7.96 -11.05
C MET A 107 4.20 -7.09 -11.10
N GLY A 108 5.30 -7.67 -10.61
CA GLY A 108 6.67 -7.45 -11.07
C GLY A 108 7.37 -8.82 -11.07
N SER A 109 7.28 -9.53 -12.20
CA SER A 109 7.87 -10.86 -12.49
C SER A 109 8.03 -11.83 -11.30
N LEU A 110 7.12 -12.78 -11.10
CA LEU A 110 7.45 -14.12 -10.57
C LEU A 110 6.32 -15.07 -11.01
N SER A 111 6.73 -16.15 -11.66
CA SER A 111 5.88 -17.22 -12.20
C SER A 111 5.00 -17.85 -11.12
N THR A 112 3.78 -18.21 -11.53
CA THR A 112 2.90 -19.18 -10.87
C THR A 112 3.63 -20.44 -10.43
#